data_AF-A0A9X9LL63-F1
#
_entry.id   AF-A0A9X9LL63-F1
#
_cell.length_a   1.000
_cell.length_b   1.000
_cell.length_c   1.000
_cell.angle_alpha   90.00
_cell.angle_beta   90.00
_cell.angle_gamma   90.00
#
_symmetry.space_group_name_H-M   'P 1'
#
loop_
_entity.id
_entity.type
_entity.pdbx_description
1 polymer ?
#
loop_
_entity_poly.entity_id
_entity_poly.type
_entity_poly.pdbx_seq_one_letter_code
_entity_poly.pdbx_strand_id
1 'polypeptide(L)' 'RVGGQSVSVKPANGCRASPEPGRPARPQGGKMPRVVPDQRSKFENEEFFRKLSRECEIKYTGFRDRPHEERQAR' A
#
# COMPACT_ATOMS: atom_id res chain seq x y z
N ARG A 1 -25.12 48.38 -10.22
CA ARG A 1 -23.72 48.26 -9.76
C ARG A 1 -23.60 46.90 -9.07
N VAL A 2 -22.96 45.93 -9.71
CA VAL A 2 -22.86 44.54 -9.21
C VAL A 2 -21.88 44.54 -8.04
N GLY A 3 -22.38 44.33 -6.82
CA GLY A 3 -21.55 44.16 -5.62
C GLY A 3 -21.25 42.67 -5.43
N GLY A 4 -20.10 42.22 -5.94
CA GLY A 4 -19.64 40.85 -5.77
C GLY A 4 -19.30 40.58 -4.30
N GLN A 5 -20.06 39.71 -3.65
CA GLN A 5 -19.72 39.16 -2.34
C GLN A 5 -18.65 38.08 -2.53
N SER A 6 -17.45 38.34 -2.04
CA SER A 6 -16.35 37.38 -1.99
C SER A 6 -16.69 36.27 -0.99
N VAL A 7 -17.11 35.12 -1.49
CA VAL A 7 -17.29 33.91 -0.67
C VAL A 7 -15.90 33.41 -0.28
N SER A 8 -15.49 33.67 0.95
CA SER A 8 -14.25 33.12 1.50
C SER A 8 -14.47 31.66 1.86
N VAL A 9 -14.01 30.75 0.98
CA VAL A 9 -14.03 29.31 1.25
C VAL A 9 -12.95 29.03 2.30
N LYS A 10 -13.35 28.80 3.55
CA LYS A 10 -12.43 28.29 4.57
C LYS A 10 -11.99 26.88 4.17
N PRO A 11 -10.70 26.53 4.20
CA PRO A 11 -10.30 25.14 4.05
C PRO A 11 -10.89 24.36 5.23
N ALA A 12 -11.54 23.23 4.93
CA ALA A 12 -11.97 22.28 5.95
C ALA A 12 -10.73 21.76 6.67
N ASN A 13 -10.38 22.39 7.80
CA ASN A 13 -9.43 21.83 8.73
C ASN A 13 -9.97 20.46 9.12
N GLY A 14 -9.22 19.42 8.71
CA GLY A 14 -9.58 18.03 8.92
C GLY A 14 -10.03 17.81 10.35
N CYS A 15 -11.09 17.03 10.50
CA CYS A 15 -11.61 16.59 11.79
C CYS A 15 -10.46 15.97 12.60
N ARG A 16 -9.78 16.78 13.41
CA ARG A 16 -8.87 16.29 14.43
C ARG A 16 -9.77 15.68 15.48
N ALA A 17 -10.02 14.38 15.36
CA ALA A 17 -10.68 13.61 16.40
C ALA A 17 -9.96 13.95 17.71
N SER A 18 -10.71 14.50 18.67
CA SER A 18 -10.21 14.72 20.02
C SER A 18 -9.60 13.40 20.52
N PRO A 19 -8.44 13.43 21.20
CA PRO A 19 -7.88 12.22 21.77
C PRO A 19 -8.83 11.72 22.87
N GLU A 20 -9.54 10.63 22.58
CA GLU A 20 -10.35 9.89 23.54
C GLU A 20 -9.46 9.47 24.74
N PRO A 21 -9.85 9.80 25.99
CA PRO A 21 -9.08 9.40 27.16
C PRO A 21 -9.12 7.88 27.32
N GLY A 22 -7.94 7.24 27.27
CA GLY A 22 -7.78 5.79 27.49
C GLY A 22 -7.24 4.99 26.31
N ARG A 23 -7.05 5.59 25.13
CA ARG A 23 -6.28 4.92 24.06
C ARG A 23 -4.77 5.07 24.29
N PRO A 24 -3.99 3.97 24.30
CA PRO A 24 -2.55 4.07 24.35
C PRO A 24 -2.05 4.86 23.13
N ALA A 25 -1.16 5.82 23.36
CA ALA A 25 -0.50 6.56 22.29
C ALA A 25 0.18 5.54 21.37
N ARG A 26 -0.17 5.56 20.07
CA ARG A 26 0.60 4.79 19.08
C ARG A 26 2.06 5.21 19.24
N PRO A 27 3.00 4.27 19.48
CA PRO A 27 4.41 4.64 19.49
C PRO A 27 4.68 5.36 18.18
N GLN A 28 5.19 6.59 18.26
CA GLN A 28 5.63 7.34 17.09
C GLN A 28 6.87 6.60 16.56
N GLY A 29 6.61 5.52 15.83
CA GLY A 29 7.61 4.59 15.38
C GLY A 29 8.64 5.34 14.57
N GLY A 30 9.92 5.15 14.89
CA GLY A 30 10.98 5.32 13.93
C GLY A 30 10.52 4.65 12.64
N LYS A 31 10.52 5.43 11.55
CA LYS A 31 9.87 5.07 10.28
C LYS A 31 10.62 3.87 9.72
N MET A 32 10.19 2.65 10.05
CA MET A 32 10.76 1.47 9.42
C MET A 32 10.55 1.63 7.92
N PRO A 33 11.64 1.68 7.12
CA PRO A 33 11.52 1.89 5.70
C PRO A 33 10.84 0.66 5.10
N ARG A 34 9.70 0.90 4.45
CA ARG A 34 8.91 -0.15 3.78
C ARG A 34 9.63 -0.73 2.56
N VAL A 35 10.63 0.00 2.07
CA VAL A 35 11.33 -0.26 0.81
C VAL A 35 12.81 0.06 0.98
N VAL A 36 13.63 -0.63 0.20
CA VAL A 36 15.06 -0.32 0.08
C VAL A 36 15.25 1.06 -0.55
N PRO A 37 16.30 1.83 -0.20
CA PRO A 37 16.53 3.16 -0.76
C PRO A 37 16.63 3.17 -2.30
N ASP A 38 17.44 2.29 -2.87
CA ASP A 38 17.65 2.19 -4.33
C ASP A 38 16.85 1.04 -4.95
N GLN A 39 15.53 1.16 -4.92
CA GLN A 39 14.60 0.12 -5.41
C GLN A 39 14.91 -0.33 -6.83
N ARG A 40 15.22 0.63 -7.73
CA ARG A 40 15.55 0.34 -9.12
C ARG A 40 16.83 -0.49 -9.24
N SER A 41 17.90 -0.07 -8.57
CA SER A 41 19.18 -0.79 -8.59
C SER A 41 19.04 -2.19 -8.01
N LYS A 42 18.29 -2.35 -6.92
CA LYS A 42 18.01 -3.66 -6.31
C LYS A 42 17.25 -4.58 -7.26
N PHE A 43 16.24 -4.08 -7.95
CA PHE A 43 15.50 -4.84 -8.95
C PHE A 43 16.38 -5.24 -10.15
N GLU A 44 17.19 -4.31 -10.68
CA GLU A 44 18.00 -4.54 -11.88
C GLU A 44 19.24 -5.43 -11.63
N ASN A 45 19.85 -5.36 -10.45
CA ASN A 45 21.14 -5.98 -10.17
C ASN A 45 21.07 -7.29 -9.38
N GLU A 46 20.07 -7.48 -8.51
CA GLU A 46 20.01 -8.70 -7.71
C GLU A 46 19.61 -9.91 -8.53
N GLU A 47 20.32 -11.02 -8.34
CA GLU A 47 20.13 -12.27 -9.09
C GLU A 47 18.68 -12.80 -8.97
N PHE A 48 18.07 -12.65 -7.80
CA PHE A 48 16.69 -13.08 -7.54
C PHE A 48 15.69 -12.41 -8.49
N PHE A 49 15.71 -11.08 -8.58
CA PHE A 49 14.82 -10.33 -9.47
C PHE A 49 15.20 -10.54 -10.94
N ARG A 50 16.49 -10.61 -11.27
CA ARG A 50 16.96 -10.87 -12.63
C ARG A 50 16.46 -12.21 -13.19
N LYS A 51 16.42 -13.26 -12.36
CA LYS A 51 15.89 -14.58 -12.74
C LYS A 51 14.39 -14.53 -13.04
N LEU A 52 13.64 -13.76 -12.25
CA LEU A 52 12.17 -13.65 -12.37
C LEU A 52 11.70 -12.55 -13.31
N SER A 53 12.60 -11.71 -13.85
CA SER A 53 12.24 -10.56 -14.68
C SER A 53 11.81 -10.93 -16.10
N ARG A 54 12.07 -12.16 -16.55
CA ARG A 54 11.69 -12.66 -17.88
C ARG A 54 10.49 -13.59 -17.76
N GLU A 55 9.88 -13.89 -18.90
CA GLU A 55 8.82 -14.90 -18.97
C GLU A 55 9.34 -16.26 -18.45
N CYS A 56 8.63 -16.81 -17.46
CA CYS A 56 8.95 -18.07 -16.81
C CYS A 56 7.68 -18.85 -16.51
N GLU A 57 7.79 -20.17 -16.40
CA GLU A 57 6.65 -21.00 -16.02
C GLU A 57 6.13 -20.64 -14.63
N ILE A 58 4.82 -20.44 -14.54
CA ILE A 58 4.11 -20.24 -13.28
C ILE A 58 3.09 -21.35 -13.08
N LYS A 59 2.86 -21.75 -11.83
CA LYS A 59 1.87 -22.77 -11.46
C LYS A 59 0.96 -22.23 -10.38
N TYR A 60 -0.32 -22.58 -10.45
CA TYR A 60 -1.25 -22.26 -9.38
C TYR A 60 -0.94 -23.08 -8.13
N THR A 61 -0.68 -22.39 -7.02
CA THR A 61 -0.28 -23.01 -5.73
C THR A 61 -1.40 -23.03 -4.69
N GLY A 62 -2.59 -22.52 -5.01
CA GLY A 62 -3.75 -22.57 -4.12
C GLY A 62 -4.39 -23.96 -4.07
N PHE A 63 -4.97 -24.30 -2.92
CA PHE A 63 -5.80 -25.51 -2.72
C PHE A 63 -5.17 -26.81 -3.25
N ARG A 64 -3.84 -26.98 -3.14
CA ARG A 64 -3.11 -28.12 -3.72
C ARG A 64 -3.57 -29.48 -3.21
N ASP A 65 -4.15 -29.49 -2.02
CA ASP A 65 -4.77 -30.61 -1.32
C ASP A 65 -6.14 -31.01 -1.91
N ARG A 66 -6.75 -30.17 -2.75
CA ARG A 66 -8.11 -30.36 -3.27
C ARG A 66 -8.15 -30.96 -4.69
N PRO A 67 -9.28 -31.61 -5.05
CA PRO A 67 -9.51 -32.10 -6.40
C PRO A 67 -9.31 -31.02 -7.47
N HIS A 68 -8.91 -31.44 -8.67
CA HIS A 68 -8.57 -30.49 -9.74
C HIS A 68 -9.76 -29.63 -10.18
N GLU A 69 -10.95 -30.23 -10.24
CA GLU A 69 -12.19 -29.54 -10.60
C GLU A 69 -12.51 -28.40 -9.64
N GLU A 70 -12.42 -28.64 -8.33
CA GLU A 70 -12.58 -27.60 -7.31
C GLU A 70 -11.52 -26.50 -7.40
N ARG A 71 -10.29 -26.84 -7.84
CA ARG A 71 -9.22 -25.86 -8.04
C ARG A 71 -9.45 -24.98 -9.26
N GLN A 72 -10.04 -25.51 -10.33
CA GLN A 72 -10.37 -24.72 -11.53
C GLN A 72 -11.56 -23.80 -11.30
N ALA A 73 -12.49 -24.17 -10.43
CA ALA A 73 -13.68 -23.38 -10.11
C ALA A 73 -13.42 -22.19 -9.16
N ARG A 74 -12.17 -21.92 -8.78
CA ARG A 74 -11.77 -20.89 -7.81
C ARG A 74 -10.84 -19.86 -8.43
#